data_AF-A0A662VQX8-F1
#
_entry.id   AF-A0A662VQX8-F1
#
_cell.length_a   1.000
_cell.length_b   1.000
_cell.length_c   1.000
_cell.angle_alpha   90.00
_cell.angle_beta   90.00
_cell.angle_gamma   90.00
#
_symmetry.space_group_name_H-M   'P 1'
#
loop_
_entity.id
_entity.type
_entity.pdbx_description
1 polymer ?
#
loop_
_entity_poly.entity_id
_entity_poly.type
_entity_poly.pdbx_seq_one_letter_code
_entity_poly.pdbx_strand_id
1 'polypeptide(L)' 'MVSVILKIKDHCIETAAKKKYNELVNLLIKEDNPKKEEELDIILNFLKKADFGKLRKMGYDGSKEVVVEVFEDGSIKEV' A
#
# COMPACT_ATOMS: atom_id res chain seq x y z
N MET A 1 6.00 -14.81 4.30
CA MET A 1 4.94 -14.06 3.62
C MET A 1 5.17 -12.61 3.97
N VAL A 2 5.62 -11.81 3.01
CA VAL A 2 5.81 -10.37 3.20
C VAL A 2 4.49 -9.68 2.84
N SER A 3 4.04 -8.75 3.67
CA SER A 3 2.82 -7.97 3.47
C SER A 3 3.10 -6.53 3.85
N VAL A 4 2.35 -5.60 3.25
CA VAL A 4 2.49 -4.17 3.52
C VAL A 4 1.21 -3.62 4.09
N ILE A 5 1.31 -2.98 5.25
CA ILE A 5 0.18 -2.34 5.91
C ILE A 5 0.03 -0.91 5.38
N LEU A 6 -1.16 -0.62 4.87
CA LEU A 6 -1.59 0.71 4.45
C LEU A 6 -2.68 1.22 5.37
N LYS A 7 -2.45 2.41 5.94
CA LYS A 7 -3.46 3.13 6.70
C LYS A 7 -4.13 4.16 5.80
N ILE A 8 -5.44 4.00 5.63
CA ILE A 8 -6.31 4.88 4.87
C ILE A 8 -6.99 5.79 5.88
N LYS A 9 -6.64 7.07 5.89
CA LYS A 9 -7.18 8.07 6.81
C LYS A 9 -7.18 9.44 6.15
N ASP A 10 -8.35 10.05 5.94
CA ASP A 10 -8.48 11.37 5.28
C ASP A 10 -7.97 11.39 3.82
N HIS A 11 -7.64 10.24 3.24
CA HIS A 11 -7.19 10.09 1.86
C HIS A 11 -7.48 8.69 1.34
N CYS A 12 -7.61 8.55 0.03
CA CYS A 12 -7.92 7.28 -0.61
C CYS A 12 -6.74 6.28 -0.57
N ILE A 13 -7.04 4.99 -0.74
CA ILE A 13 -6.03 3.91 -0.73
C ILE A 13 -4.88 4.11 -1.72
N GLU A 14 -5.14 4.75 -2.87
CA GLU A 14 -4.10 5.09 -3.85
C GLU A 14 -3.09 6.07 -3.26
N THR A 15 -3.58 7.11 -2.57
CA THR A 15 -2.73 8.09 -1.89
C THR A 15 -1.97 7.44 -0.74
N ALA A 16 -2.60 6.53 0.00
CA ALA A 16 -1.96 5.79 1.09
C ALA A 16 -0.81 4.93 0.56
N ALA A 17 -1.06 4.18 -0.52
CA ALA A 17 -0.06 3.37 -1.21
C ALA A 17 1.10 4.23 -1.77
N LYS A 18 0.81 5.37 -2.40
CA LYS A 18 1.83 6.31 -2.89
C LYS A 18 2.69 6.88 -1.76
N LYS A 19 2.09 7.23 -0.61
CA LYS A 19 2.84 7.68 0.57
C LYS A 19 3.79 6.59 1.06
N LYS A 20 3.27 5.37 1.24
CA LYS A 20 4.06 4.22 1.70
C LYS A 20 5.19 3.88 0.73
N TYR A 21 4.92 3.92 -0.58
CA TYR A 21 5.93 3.77 -1.62
C TYR A 21 7.06 4.78 -1.43
N ASN A 22 6.73 6.07 -1.30
CA ASN A 22 7.73 7.12 -1.16
C ASN A 22 8.54 6.99 0.14
N GLU A 23 7.91 6.56 1.24
CA GLU A 23 8.62 6.22 2.48
C GLU A 23 9.61 5.07 2.29
N LEU A 24 9.18 3.97 1.65
CA LEU A 24 10.03 2.81 1.38
C LEU A 24 11.20 3.16 0.47
N VAL A 25 10.96 3.90 -0.62
CA VAL A 25 12.02 4.38 -1.52
C VAL A 25 13.02 5.24 -0.75
N ASN A 26 12.55 6.20 0.04
CA ASN A 26 13.44 7.09 0.79
C ASN A 26 14.24 6.35 1.89
N LEU A 27 13.69 5.27 2.45
CA LEU A 27 14.41 4.38 3.36
C LEU A 27 15.49 3.60 2.61
N LEU A 28 15.15 2.99 1.47
CA LEU A 28 16.06 2.19 0.66
C LEU A 28 17.23 3.00 0.06
N ILE A 29 17.01 4.29 -0.21
CA ILE A 29 18.09 5.20 -0.61
C ILE A 29 19.12 5.40 0.52
N LYS A 30 18.69 5.31 1.78
CA LYS A 30 19.54 5.56 2.96
C LYS A 30 20.17 4.29 3.53
N GLU A 31 19.44 3.17 3.46
CA GLU A 31 19.85 1.89 4.02
C GLU A 31 19.44 0.77 3.07
N ASP A 32 20.41 -0.05 2.67
CA ASP A 32 20.17 -1.26 1.90
C ASP A 32 19.50 -2.30 2.81
N ASN A 33 18.21 -2.54 2.59
CA ASN A 33 17.40 -3.40 3.44
C ASN A 33 16.53 -4.31 2.57
N PRO A 34 16.92 -5.58 2.35
CA PRO A 34 16.25 -6.46 1.38
C PRO A 34 14.77 -6.71 1.72
N LYS A 35 14.40 -6.66 3.01
CA LYS A 35 12.99 -6.79 3.41
C LYS A 35 12.14 -5.60 2.94
N LYS A 36 12.73 -4.40 2.96
CA LYS A 36 12.07 -3.16 2.50
C LYS A 36 11.94 -3.14 0.98
N GLU A 37 12.88 -3.76 0.27
CA GLU A 37 12.79 -3.94 -1.19
C GLU A 37 11.62 -4.86 -1.55
N GLU A 38 11.42 -5.96 -0.82
CA GLU A 38 10.23 -6.81 -0.98
C GLU A 38 8.93 -6.04 -0.70
N GLU A 39 8.86 -5.25 0.40
CA GLU A 39 7.72 -4.37 0.67
C GLU A 39 7.47 -3.38 -0.49
N LEU A 40 8.54 -2.84 -1.08
CA LEU A 40 8.45 -1.87 -2.17
C LEU A 40 7.87 -2.49 -3.43
N ASP A 41 8.31 -3.70 -3.79
CA ASP A 41 7.81 -4.41 -4.96
C ASP A 41 6.31 -4.72 -4.83
N ILE A 42 5.87 -5.16 -3.65
CA ILE A 42 4.45 -5.38 -3.34
C ILE A 42 3.63 -4.11 -3.58
N ILE A 43 4.07 -2.97 -3.03
CA ILE A 43 3.37 -1.70 -3.20
C ILE A 43 3.39 -1.25 -4.66
N LEU A 44 4.50 -1.44 -5.37
CA LEU A 44 4.61 -1.08 -6.78
C LEU A 44 3.65 -1.93 -7.64
N ASN A 45 3.59 -3.24 -7.39
CA ASN A 45 2.68 -4.17 -8.04
C ASN A 45 1.22 -3.81 -7.75
N PHE A 46 0.90 -3.49 -6.49
CA PHE A 46 -0.40 -3.00 -6.09
C PHE A 46 -0.76 -1.68 -6.83
N LEU A 47 0.14 -0.70 -6.86
CA LEU A 47 -0.08 0.56 -7.59
C LEU A 47 -0.32 0.36 -9.09
N LYS A 48 0.28 -0.65 -9.70
CA LYS A 48 0.14 -0.96 -11.13
C LYS A 48 -1.11 -1.78 -11.47
N LYS A 49 -1.49 -2.74 -10.60
CA LYS A 49 -2.55 -3.72 -10.89
C LYS A 49 -3.87 -3.43 -10.19
N ALA A 50 -3.86 -2.68 -9.08
CA ALA A 50 -5.07 -2.48 -8.29
C ALA A 50 -6.09 -1.61 -9.02
N ASP A 51 -7.35 -2.04 -8.94
CA ASP A 51 -8.47 -1.27 -9.44
C ASP A 51 -8.94 -0.26 -8.38
N PHE A 52 -8.32 0.92 -8.37
CA PHE A 52 -8.65 1.99 -7.42
C PHE A 52 -10.11 2.46 -7.53
N GLY A 53 -10.72 2.35 -8.71
CA GLY A 53 -12.13 2.66 -8.91
C GLY A 53 -13.02 1.74 -8.08
N LYS A 54 -12.77 0.43 -8.14
CA LYS A 54 -13.47 -0.57 -7.33
C LYS A 54 -13.18 -0.38 -5.85
N LEU A 55 -11.92 -0.14 -5.48
CA LEU A 55 -11.52 0.03 -4.08
C LEU A 55 -12.19 1.24 -3.42
N ARG A 56 -12.23 2.39 -4.10
CA ARG A 56 -12.95 3.58 -3.58
C ARG A 56 -14.44 3.28 -3.40
N LYS A 57 -15.07 2.54 -4.33
CA LYS A 57 -16.48 2.11 -4.19
C LYS A 57 -16.72 1.14 -3.03
N MET A 58 -15.69 0.40 -2.61
CA MET A 58 -15.76 -0.50 -1.44
C MET A 58 -15.56 0.23 -0.10
N GLY A 59 -15.36 1.56 -0.10
CA GLY A 59 -15.18 2.38 1.11
C GLY A 59 -13.71 2.61 1.49
N TYR A 60 -12.77 2.37 0.57
CA TYR A 60 -11.35 2.69 0.72
C TYR A 60 -11.01 4.09 0.16
N ASP A 61 -11.95 5.02 0.25
CA ASP A 61 -11.86 6.39 -0.27
C ASP A 61 -11.31 7.41 0.75
N GLY A 62 -11.21 7.02 2.03
CA GLY A 62 -10.74 7.89 3.11
C GLY A 62 -11.84 8.46 4.00
N SER A 63 -13.12 8.21 3.68
CA SER A 63 -14.27 8.60 4.52
C SER A 63 -14.29 7.92 5.89
N LYS A 64 -13.64 6.76 6.02
CA LYS A 64 -13.44 6.05 7.29
C LYS A 64 -11.95 5.73 7.47
N GLU A 65 -11.50 5.70 8.73
CA GLU A 65 -10.18 5.17 9.06
C GLU A 65 -10.19 3.66 8.85
N VAL A 66 -9.39 3.19 7.90
CA VAL A 66 -9.29 1.77 7.55
C VAL A 66 -7.82 1.38 7.48
N VAL A 67 -7.49 0.23 8.05
CA VAL A 67 -6.17 -0.36 7.90
C VAL A 67 -6.32 -1.57 6.98
N VAL A 68 -5.54 -1.59 5.90
CA VAL A 68 -5.53 -2.70 4.96
C VAL A 68 -4.14 -3.29 4.87
N GLU A 69 -4.07 -4.61 4.81
CA GLU A 69 -2.87 -5.37 4.54
C GLU A 69 -2.86 -5.77 3.07
N VAL A 70 -1.79 -5.43 2.36
CA VAL A 70 -1.55 -5.76 0.96
C VAL A 70 -0.56 -6.91 0.88
N PHE A 71 -0.92 -7.94 0.12
CA PHE A 71 -0.07 -9.13 -0.10
C PHE A 71 0.61 -9.07 -1.48
N GLU A 72 1.65 -9.87 -1.68
CA GLU A 72 2.39 -9.98 -2.96
C GLU A 72 1.50 -10.18 -4.19
N ASP A 73 0.43 -10.97 -4.05
CA ASP A 73 -0.54 -11.25 -5.11
C ASP A 73 -1.37 -10.01 -5.51
N GLY A 74 -1.27 -8.91 -4.76
CA GLY A 74 -2.07 -7.69 -4.93
C GLY A 74 -3.44 -7.76 -4.26
N SER A 75 -3.76 -8.89 -3.64
CA SER A 75 -4.91 -9.04 -2.76
C SER A 75 -4.78 -8.14 -1.52
N ILE A 76 -5.92 -7.61 -1.04
CA ILE A 76 -5.98 -6.77 0.15
C ILE A 76 -6.93 -7.34 1.20
N LYS A 77 -6.61 -7.12 2.48
CA LYS A 77 -7.45 -7.52 3.61
C LYS A 77 -7.56 -6.39 4.63
N GLU A 78 -8.76 -6.06 5.07
CA GLU A 78 -8.99 -5.13 6.19
C GLU A 78 -8.55 -5.81 7.51
N VAL A 79 -7.79 -5.09 8.34
CA VAL A 79 -7.23 -5.55 9.62
C VAL A 79 -7.64 -4.64 10.78
#